data_AF-O85396-F1
#
_entry.id   AF-O85396-F1
#
_cell.length_a   1.000
_cell.length_b   1.000
_cell.length_c   1.000
_cell.angle_alpha   90.00
_cell.angle_beta   90.00
_cell.angle_gamma   90.00
#
_symmetry.space_group_name_H-M   'P 1'
#
loop_
_entity.id
_entity.type
_entity.pdbx_description
1 polymer ?
#
loop_
_entity_poly.entity_id
_entity_poly.type
_entity_poly.pdbx_seq_one_letter_code
_entity_poly.pdbx_strand_id
1 'polypeptide(L)'
;MRANGMINESIAKEALDLLNVDIRGLDVMDRKLLETIIKKFQGGPVGIESLAAAISEERGTIEDVIEPYLIQEGFILRTPRGRIATELTYQHFKLPLPTQSTLQENFDLLGKVE
;
A
#
# COMPACT_ATOMS: atom_id res chain seq x y z
N MET A 1 17.99 25.04 -3.51
CA MET A 1 18.31 25.90 -2.36
C MET A 1 19.55 25.38 -1.68
N ARG A 2 20.50 26.25 -1.31
CA ARG A 2 21.68 25.87 -0.50
C ARG A 2 21.38 26.27 0.94
N ALA A 3 21.12 25.31 1.82
CA ALA A 3 20.91 25.57 3.23
C ALA A 3 22.27 25.65 3.95
N ASN A 4 22.43 26.64 4.83
CA ASN A 4 23.67 26.95 5.56
C ASN A 4 24.00 25.93 6.67
N GLY A 5 23.76 24.64 6.46
CA GLY A 5 24.10 23.56 7.40
C GLY A 5 23.30 23.50 8.70
N MET A 6 22.33 24.40 8.93
CA MET A 6 21.45 24.37 10.10
C MET A 6 20.10 23.76 9.74
N ILE A 7 19.83 22.57 10.26
CA ILE A 7 18.53 21.89 10.16
C ILE A 7 17.63 22.46 11.25
N ASN A 8 16.51 23.07 10.87
CA ASN A 8 15.45 23.49 11.78
C ASN A 8 14.14 22.76 11.43
N GLU A 9 13.18 22.74 12.34
CA GLU A 9 11.91 22.01 12.18
C GLU A 9 11.14 22.44 10.93
N SER A 10 11.18 23.73 10.57
CA SER A 10 10.56 24.25 9.35
C SER A 10 11.21 23.68 8.08
N ILE A 11 12.54 23.62 8.01
CA ILE A 11 13.28 23.06 6.86
C ILE A 11 13.09 21.54 6.80
N ALA A 12 13.05 20.85 7.94
CA ALA A 12 12.78 19.42 7.98
C ALA A 12 11.36 19.09 7.48
N LYS A 13 10.37 19.89 7.89
CA LYS A 13 8.99 19.76 7.42
C LYS A 13 8.85 20.07 5.93
N GLU A 14 9.49 21.14 5.45
CA GLU A 14 9.47 21.53 4.04
C GLU A 14 10.20 20.49 3.16
N ALA A 15 11.26 19.86 3.68
CA ALA A 15 11.94 18.73 3.02
C ALA A 15 11.08 17.46 2.99
N LEU A 16 10.32 17.14 4.05
CA LEU A 16 9.37 16.03 4.07
C LEU A 16 8.20 16.26 3.10
N ASP A 17 7.66 17.49 3.07
CA ASP A 17 6.63 17.92 2.12
C ASP A 17 7.16 17.81 0.67
N LEU A 18 8.44 18.11 0.43
CA LEU A 18 9.11 17.92 -0.87
C LEU A 18 9.37 16.45 -1.25
N LEU A 19 9.54 15.56 -0.26
CA LEU A 19 9.77 14.13 -0.47
C LEU A 19 8.46 13.35 -0.76
N ASN A 20 7.30 14.02 -0.74
CA ASN A 20 5.99 13.42 -0.95
C ASN A 20 5.67 12.25 0.00
N VAL A 21 6.36 12.12 1.13
CA VAL A 21 6.12 11.06 2.11
C VAL A 21 4.92 11.47 2.97
N ASP A 22 3.94 10.59 3.12
CA ASP A 22 2.78 10.91 3.95
C ASP A 22 3.03 10.75 5.46
N ILE A 23 2.02 11.05 6.27
CA ILE A 23 2.09 10.97 7.74
C ILE A 23 2.39 9.56 8.27
N ARG A 24 2.16 8.52 7.47
CA ARG A 24 2.44 7.12 7.79
C ARG A 24 3.78 6.67 7.25
N GLY A 25 4.54 7.53 6.56
CA GLY A 25 5.82 7.15 5.97
C GLY A 25 5.71 6.53 4.58
N LEU A 26 4.51 6.52 3.96
CA LEU A 26 4.35 5.95 2.63
C LEU A 26 4.90 6.90 1.57
N ASP A 27 5.72 6.36 0.69
CA ASP A 27 6.25 7.11 -0.44
C ASP A 27 5.27 7.12 -1.64
N VAL A 28 5.75 7.58 -2.79
CA VAL A 28 4.95 7.64 -4.01
C VAL A 28 4.60 6.25 -4.53
N MET A 29 5.52 5.29 -4.42
CA MET A 29 5.37 3.94 -4.95
C MET A 29 4.48 3.08 -4.06
N ASP A 30 4.60 3.21 -2.74
CA ASP A 30 3.71 2.60 -1.75
C ASP A 30 2.25 2.96 -2.05
N ARG A 31 1.98 4.26 -2.16
CA ARG A 31 0.62 4.75 -2.44
C ARG A 31 0.15 4.32 -3.81
N LYS A 32 1.00 4.32 -4.83
CA LYS A 32 0.65 3.84 -6.18
C LYS A 32 0.25 2.36 -6.16
N LEU A 33 0.97 1.52 -5.41
CA LEU A 33 0.63 0.11 -5.25
C LEU A 33 -0.74 -0.05 -4.58
N LEU A 34 -0.94 0.60 -3.42
CA LEU A 34 -2.19 0.52 -2.67
C LEU A 34 -3.39 1.06 -3.46
N GLU A 35 -3.24 2.22 -4.11
CA GLU A 35 -4.26 2.79 -4.98
C GLU A 35 -4.62 1.87 -6.14
N THR A 36 -3.63 1.17 -6.70
CA THR A 36 -3.86 0.22 -7.79
C THR A 36 -4.69 -0.96 -7.29
N ILE A 37 -4.39 -1.51 -6.11
CA ILE A 37 -5.18 -2.61 -5.52
C ILE A 37 -6.63 -2.18 -5.32
N ILE A 38 -6.88 -1.03 -4.70
CA ILE A 38 -8.25 -0.60 -4.37
C ILE A 38 -9.03 -0.09 -5.58
N LYS A 39 -8.42 0.69 -6.49
CA LYS A 39 -9.13 1.31 -7.62
C LYS A 39 -9.23 0.37 -8.84
N LYS A 40 -8.17 -0.37 -9.16
CA LYS A 40 -8.12 -1.21 -10.37
C LYS A 40 -8.57 -2.64 -10.11
N PHE A 41 -8.28 -3.16 -8.93
CA PHE A 41 -8.58 -4.54 -8.55
C PHE A 41 -9.65 -4.65 -7.46
N GLN A 42 -10.33 -3.55 -7.14
CA GLN A 42 -11.46 -3.51 -6.19
C GLN A 42 -11.13 -4.09 -4.80
N GLY A 43 -9.87 -4.00 -4.38
CA GLY A 43 -9.40 -4.54 -3.10
C GLY A 43 -8.67 -5.88 -3.20
N GLY A 44 -8.66 -6.54 -4.36
CA GLY A 44 -8.01 -7.84 -4.57
C GLY A 44 -8.96 -9.04 -4.39
N PRO A 45 -8.44 -10.28 -4.37
CA PRO A 45 -7.03 -10.67 -4.45
C PRO A 45 -6.41 -10.47 -5.84
N VAL A 46 -5.19 -9.94 -5.89
CA VAL A 46 -4.44 -9.71 -7.14
C VAL A 46 -3.03 -10.32 -7.11
N GLY A 47 -2.63 -10.97 -8.21
CA GLY A 47 -1.29 -11.56 -8.35
C GLY A 47 -0.19 -10.51 -8.53
N ILE A 48 1.03 -10.85 -8.10
CA ILE A 48 2.19 -9.93 -8.16
C ILE A 48 2.50 -9.49 -9.59
N GLU A 49 2.44 -10.41 -10.55
CA GLU A 49 2.72 -10.11 -11.96
C GLU A 49 1.71 -9.09 -12.52
N SER A 50 0.44 -9.18 -12.12
CA SER A 50 -0.59 -8.22 -12.53
C SER A 50 -0.40 -6.85 -11.88
N LEU A 51 0.05 -6.81 -10.61
CA LEU A 51 0.40 -5.57 -9.93
C LEU A 51 1.60 -4.90 -10.57
N ALA A 52 2.68 -5.65 -10.76
CA ALA A 52 3.91 -5.21 -11.43
C ALA A 52 3.60 -4.58 -12.80
N ALA A 53 2.83 -5.28 -13.63
CA ALA A 53 2.38 -4.77 -14.93
C ALA A 53 1.51 -3.51 -14.81
N ALA A 54 0.64 -3.43 -13.79
CA ALA A 54 -0.27 -2.31 -13.62
C ALA A 54 0.43 -1.02 -13.16
N ILE A 55 1.50 -1.12 -12.38
CA ILE A 55 2.26 0.05 -11.90
C ILE A 55 3.56 0.30 -12.68
N SER A 56 3.85 -0.53 -13.69
CA SER A 56 5.07 -0.50 -14.51
C SER A 56 6.34 -0.65 -13.69
N GLU A 57 6.33 -1.61 -12.75
CA GLU A 57 7.48 -1.95 -11.92
C GLU A 57 7.89 -3.40 -12.07
N GLU A 58 9.11 -3.71 -11.62
CA GLU A 58 9.57 -5.07 -11.49
C GLU A 58 8.93 -5.76 -10.27
N ARG A 59 8.55 -7.03 -10.43
CA ARG A 59 8.02 -7.85 -9.33
C ARG A 59 8.96 -7.90 -8.12
N GLY A 60 10.27 -7.97 -8.35
CA GLY A 60 11.29 -8.08 -7.29
C GLY A 60 11.32 -6.83 -6.43
N THR A 61 11.24 -5.65 -7.06
CA THR A 61 11.10 -4.37 -6.33
C THR A 61 9.87 -4.37 -5.42
N ILE A 62 8.73 -4.86 -5.91
CA ILE A 62 7.51 -4.90 -5.10
C ILE A 62 7.67 -5.89 -3.94
N GLU A 63 8.17 -7.10 -4.17
CA GLU A 63 8.27 -8.14 -3.14
C GLU A 63 9.37 -7.89 -2.11
N ASP A 64 10.53 -7.38 -2.54
CA ASP A 64 11.74 -7.28 -1.71
C ASP A 64 11.89 -5.91 -1.06
N VAL A 65 11.27 -4.85 -1.63
CA VAL A 65 11.43 -3.47 -1.15
C VAL A 65 10.12 -2.91 -0.58
N ILE A 66 9.02 -3.02 -1.33
CA ILE A 66 7.77 -2.31 -1.02
C ILE A 66 6.87 -3.09 -0.05
N GLU A 67 6.55 -4.35 -0.39
CA GLU A 67 5.63 -5.19 0.39
C GLU A 67 6.03 -5.40 1.86
N PRO A 68 7.32 -5.56 2.24
CA PRO A 68 7.68 -5.83 3.63
C PRO A 68 7.10 -4.80 4.60
N TYR A 69 7.18 -3.51 4.25
CA TYR A 69 6.65 -2.43 5.07
C TYR A 69 5.11 -2.42 5.10
N LEU A 70 4.48 -2.52 3.93
CA LEU A 70 3.02 -2.47 3.79
C LEU A 70 2.32 -3.64 4.48
N ILE A 71 2.95 -4.82 4.51
CA ILE A 71 2.46 -5.98 5.24
C ILE A 71 2.65 -5.78 6.75
N GLN A 72 3.82 -5.29 7.17
CA GLN A 72 4.12 -5.07 8.59
C GLN A 72 3.18 -4.04 9.24
N GLU A 73 2.90 -2.93 8.55
CA GLU A 73 1.95 -1.92 9.03
C GLU A 73 0.48 -2.32 8.82
N GLY A 74 0.22 -3.43 8.11
CA GLY A 74 -1.12 -3.99 7.93
C GLY A 74 -1.95 -3.31 6.84
N PHE A 75 -1.34 -2.66 5.85
CA PHE A 75 -2.03 -2.11 4.68
C PHE A 75 -2.42 -3.20 3.67
N ILE A 76 -1.60 -4.25 3.53
CA ILE A 76 -1.82 -5.35 2.59
C ILE A 76 -1.75 -6.69 3.34
N LEU A 77 -2.61 -7.62 2.94
CA LEU A 77 -2.51 -9.03 3.30
C LEU A 77 -2.03 -9.85 2.11
N ARG A 78 -1.00 -10.68 2.32
CA ARG A 78 -0.56 -11.68 1.35
C ARG A 78 -1.37 -12.97 1.56
N THR A 79 -1.95 -13.47 0.49
CA THR A 79 -2.70 -14.74 0.47
C THR A 79 -2.17 -15.65 -0.65
N PRO A 80 -2.48 -16.96 -0.64
CA PRO A 80 -2.13 -17.85 -1.75
C PRO A 80 -2.71 -17.40 -3.11
N ARG A 81 -3.82 -16.66 -3.09
CA ARG A 81 -4.52 -16.15 -4.29
C ARG A 81 -3.98 -14.78 -4.77
N GLY A 82 -3.18 -14.10 -3.95
CA GLY A 82 -2.69 -12.75 -4.26
C GLY A 82 -2.71 -11.80 -3.06
N ARG A 83 -2.57 -10.52 -3.35
CA ARG A 83 -2.52 -9.42 -2.39
C ARG A 83 -3.91 -8.80 -2.24
N ILE A 84 -4.29 -8.50 -1.01
CA ILE A 84 -5.59 -7.90 -0.67
C ILE A 84 -5.33 -6.62 0.12
N ALA A 85 -6.02 -5.53 -0.22
CA ALA A 85 -6.00 -4.31 0.57
C ALA A 85 -6.85 -4.49 1.84
N THR A 86 -6.29 -4.12 2.99
CA THR A 86 -7.00 -4.17 4.26
C THR A 86 -7.88 -2.95 4.47
N GLU A 87 -8.72 -2.99 5.51
CA GLU A 87 -9.47 -1.83 5.99
C GLU A 87 -8.57 -0.61 6.25
N LEU A 88 -7.35 -0.82 6.76
CA LEU A 88 -6.40 0.27 7.02
C LEU A 88 -6.07 1.05 5.75
N THR A 89 -5.94 0.36 4.61
CA THR A 89 -5.74 1.01 3.31
C THR A 89 -6.91 1.91 2.95
N TYR A 90 -8.15 1.44 3.06
CA TYR A 90 -9.33 2.25 2.76
C TYR A 90 -9.43 3.47 3.69
N GLN A 91 -9.19 3.27 5.00
CA GLN A 91 -9.19 4.36 5.98
C GLN A 91 -8.11 5.41 5.66
N HIS A 92 -6.92 4.96 5.27
CA HIS A 92 -5.82 5.84 4.90
C HIS A 92 -6.15 6.72 3.70
N PHE A 93 -6.76 6.14 2.65
CA PHE A 93 -7.23 6.90 1.48
C PHE A 93 -8.56 7.62 1.70
N LYS A 94 -9.14 7.56 2.91
CA LYS A 94 -10.46 8.13 3.25
C LYS A 94 -11.57 7.64 2.31
N LEU A 95 -11.50 6.38 1.92
CA LEU A 95 -12.48 5.73 1.05
C LEU A 95 -13.48 4.91 1.87
N PRO A 96 -14.72 4.76 1.40
CA PRO A 96 -15.67 3.86 2.04
C PRO A 96 -15.16 2.43 1.96
N LEU A 97 -15.35 1.67 3.03
CA LEU A 97 -15.04 0.25 3.04
C LEU A 97 -15.96 -0.49 2.05
N PRO A 98 -15.45 -1.49 1.34
CA PRO A 98 -16.30 -2.36 0.53
C PRO A 98 -17.28 -3.10 1.46
N THR A 99 -18.54 -3.18 1.03
CA THR A 99 -19.64 -3.77 1.81
C THR A 99 -19.28 -5.19 2.25
N GLN A 100 -19.65 -5.58 3.49
CA GLN A 100 -19.20 -6.80 4.17
C GLN A 100 -19.34 -8.11 3.36
N SER A 101 -20.21 -8.17 2.35
CA SER A 101 -20.32 -9.32 1.44
C SER A 101 -19.01 -9.67 0.74
N THR A 102 -18.19 -8.68 0.39
CA THR A 102 -16.99 -8.89 -0.44
C THR A 102 -15.74 -9.21 0.40
N LEU A 103 -15.69 -8.76 1.65
CA LEU A 103 -14.57 -9.03 2.56
C LEU A 103 -14.76 -10.37 3.29
N GLN A 104 -16.00 -10.68 3.72
CA GLN A 104 -16.29 -11.93 4.42
C GLN A 104 -16.00 -13.16 3.54
N GLU A 105 -16.35 -13.13 2.26
CA GLU A 105 -16.00 -14.21 1.31
C GLU A 105 -14.48 -14.40 1.18
N ASN A 106 -13.70 -13.32 1.25
CA ASN A 106 -12.23 -13.38 1.17
C ASN A 106 -11.60 -13.91 2.47
N PHE A 107 -12.17 -13.60 3.64
CA PHE A 107 -11.73 -14.13 4.94
C PHE A 107 -12.19 -15.57 5.17
N ASP A 108 -13.39 -15.94 4.75
CA ASP A 108 -13.93 -17.31 4.90
C ASP A 108 -13.14 -18.33 4.06
N LEU A 109 -12.45 -17.89 2.99
CA LEU A 109 -11.53 -18.70 2.21
C LEU A 109 -10.17 -18.94 2.90
N LEU A 110 -9.82 -18.16 3.93
CA LEU A 110 -8.61 -18.35 4.74
C LEU A 110 -8.84 -19.35 5.88
N GLY A 111 -10.08 -19.56 6.32
CA GLY A 111 -10.45 -20.46 7.41
C GLY A 111 -10.73 -21.91 7.01
N LYS A 112 -10.58 -22.28 5.73
CA LYS A 112 -10.92 -23.63 5.21
C LYS A 112 -9.72 -24.50 4.85
N VAL A 113 -8.55 -24.22 5.42
CA VAL A 113 -7.39 -25.13 5.33
C VAL A 113 -7.28 -25.91 6.64
N GLU A 114 -8.25 -26.79 6.88
CA GLU A 114 -8.13 -27.96 7.77
C GLU A 114 -8.84 -29.15 7.12
#